data_AF-A0A7V3D4H9-F1
#
_entry.id   AF-A0A7V3D4H9-F1
#
_cell.length_a   1.000
_cell.length_b   1.000
_cell.length_c   1.000
_cell.angle_alpha   90.00
_cell.angle_beta   90.00
_cell.angle_gamma   90.00
#
_symmetry.space_group_name_H-M   'P 1'
#
loop_
_entity.id
_entity.type
_entity.pdbx_description
1 polymer ?
#
loop_
_entity_poly.entity_id
_entity_poly.type
_entity_poly.pdbx_seq_one_letter_code
_entity_poly.pdbx_strand_id
1 'polypeptide(L)'
;MYFPRCRTGGPFTQRIPFRQPSAGKPRKGVTPAANRIALPSRIHVVITCQQFVAELQDFLEGSLGEDRHAAAAEHLAGCRDCQAFADSYQKVMQMGRRLPAPVPSPRFLERLKAALEKKPPEAAAG
;
A
#
# COMPACT_ATOMS: atom_id res chain seq x y z
N MET A 1 -24.01 10.33 3.77
CA MET A 1 -22.76 9.97 3.06
C MET A 1 -23.12 8.99 1.95
N TYR A 2 -23.10 9.46 0.71
CA TYR A 2 -23.53 8.67 -0.46
C TYR A 2 -22.31 7.94 -1.02
N PHE A 3 -22.18 6.65 -0.74
CA PHE A 3 -21.22 5.79 -1.41
C PHE A 3 -21.82 5.33 -2.74
N PRO A 4 -21.26 5.69 -3.91
CA PRO A 4 -21.70 5.13 -5.17
C PRO A 4 -21.42 3.64 -5.15
N ARG A 5 -22.50 2.86 -5.31
CA ARG A 5 -22.50 1.40 -5.42
C ARG A 5 -21.55 1.00 -6.57
N CYS A 6 -20.33 0.57 -6.23
CA CYS A 6 -19.42 -0.06 -7.17
C CYS A 6 -20.11 -1.31 -7.72
N ARG A 7 -20.23 -1.41 -9.05
CA ARG A 7 -21.04 -2.42 -9.77
C ARG A 7 -20.38 -3.82 -9.81
N THR A 8 -19.27 -4.03 -9.09
CA THR A 8 -18.53 -5.31 -9.09
C THR A 8 -18.54 -5.96 -7.71
N GLY A 9 -19.74 -6.15 -7.16
CA GLY A 9 -19.99 -7.14 -6.12
C GLY A 9 -20.55 -8.40 -6.77
N GLY A 10 -19.70 -9.37 -7.06
CA GLY A 10 -20.10 -10.69 -7.54
C GLY A 10 -19.04 -11.73 -7.17
N PRO A 11 -19.40 -12.89 -6.61
CA PRO A 11 -18.46 -13.92 -6.26
C PRO A 11 -18.03 -14.61 -7.55
N PHE A 12 -16.84 -14.30 -8.06
CA PHE A 12 -16.31 -15.04 -9.21
C PHE A 12 -15.75 -16.38 -8.72
N THR A 13 -16.67 -17.32 -8.49
CA THR A 13 -16.38 -18.75 -8.38
C THR A 13 -15.93 -19.23 -9.76
N GLN A 14 -14.64 -19.07 -10.09
CA GLN A 14 -14.09 -19.80 -11.22
C GLN A 14 -14.11 -21.28 -10.88
N ARG A 15 -15.09 -22.00 -11.44
CA ARG A 15 -15.06 -23.44 -11.61
C ARG A 15 -13.85 -23.78 -12.48
N ILE A 16 -12.75 -24.14 -11.83
CA ILE A 16 -11.63 -24.81 -12.50
C ILE A 16 -12.11 -26.24 -12.80
N PRO A 17 -12.11 -26.72 -14.06
CA PRO A 17 -12.34 -28.13 -14.33
C PRO A 17 -11.17 -28.93 -13.74
N PHE A 18 -11.47 -29.70 -12.69
CA PHE A 18 -10.51 -30.58 -12.03
C PHE A 18 -10.13 -31.72 -12.99
N ARG A 19 -9.01 -31.56 -13.71
CA ARG A 19 -8.39 -32.62 -14.50
C ARG A 19 -7.68 -33.59 -13.55
N GLN A 20 -8.24 -34.79 -13.39
CA GLN A 20 -7.61 -35.86 -12.62
C GLN A 20 -6.26 -36.26 -13.26
N PRO A 21 -5.15 -36.31 -12.50
CA PRO A 21 -3.93 -36.96 -12.96
C PRO A 21 -4.07 -38.48 -12.81
N SER A 22 -3.99 -39.19 -13.93
CA SER A 22 -3.94 -40.66 -14.00
C SER A 22 -2.67 -41.22 -13.32
N ALA A 23 -2.83 -42.32 -12.59
CA ALA A 23 -1.82 -43.02 -11.81
C ALA A 23 -0.51 -43.31 -12.59
N GLY A 24 0.58 -42.66 -12.17
CA GLY A 24 1.95 -42.95 -12.61
C GLY A 24 2.73 -43.68 -11.50
N LYS A 25 3.46 -44.73 -11.89
CA LYS A 25 4.25 -45.67 -11.06
C LYS A 25 5.27 -44.98 -10.12
N PRO A 26 5.64 -45.60 -8.98
CA PRO A 26 6.59 -45.01 -8.04
C PRO A 26 8.01 -44.99 -8.61
N ARG A 27 8.68 -43.82 -8.52
CA ARG A 27 10.10 -43.67 -8.85
C ARG A 27 10.94 -44.01 -7.61
N LYS A 28 11.90 -44.93 -7.77
CA LYS A 28 12.91 -45.28 -6.76
C LYS A 28 14.02 -44.23 -6.77
N GLY A 29 14.37 -43.72 -5.57
CA GLY A 29 15.65 -43.07 -5.30
C GLY A 29 15.64 -41.54 -5.27
N VAL A 30 15.48 -40.96 -4.08
CA VAL A 30 16.00 -39.61 -3.76
C VAL A 30 16.56 -39.67 -2.34
N THR A 31 17.86 -39.42 -2.20
CA THR A 31 18.56 -39.21 -0.93
C THR A 31 18.20 -37.83 -0.34
N PRO A 32 18.08 -37.66 0.99
CA PRO A 32 17.73 -36.38 1.57
C PRO A 32 19.00 -35.58 1.87
N ALA A 33 19.38 -34.70 0.95
CA ALA A 33 20.36 -33.66 1.24
C ALA A 33 19.80 -32.29 0.82
N ALA A 34 19.50 -31.48 1.84
CA ALA A 34 19.35 -30.03 1.81
C ALA A 34 18.51 -29.44 0.66
N ASN A 35 17.20 -29.35 0.87
CA ASN A 35 16.37 -28.42 0.11
C ASN A 35 15.61 -27.50 1.07
N ARG A 36 16.30 -26.49 1.61
CA ARG A 36 15.62 -25.31 2.13
C ARG A 36 15.12 -24.52 0.93
N ILE A 37 13.95 -24.90 0.41
CA ILE A 37 13.23 -24.05 -0.54
C ILE A 37 12.81 -22.82 0.26
N ALA A 38 13.52 -21.72 0.09
CA ALA A 38 13.01 -20.41 0.45
C ALA A 38 11.88 -20.10 -0.56
N LEU A 39 10.65 -20.49 -0.25
CA LEU A 39 9.50 -20.06 -1.03
C LEU A 39 9.28 -18.57 -0.73
N PRO A 40 9.25 -17.67 -1.74
CA PRO A 40 8.65 -16.37 -1.53
C PRO A 40 7.17 -16.62 -1.27
N SER A 41 6.75 -16.40 -0.03
CA SER A 41 5.34 -16.42 0.33
C SER A 41 4.67 -15.25 -0.38
N ARG A 42 4.19 -15.47 -1.62
CA ARG A 42 3.45 -14.47 -2.39
C ARG A 42 2.05 -14.38 -1.81
N ILE A 43 1.94 -13.76 -0.64
CA ILE A 43 0.65 -13.36 -0.10
C ILE A 43 0.18 -12.20 -0.99
N HIS A 44 -0.63 -12.51 -2.00
CA HIS A 44 -1.27 -11.48 -2.82
C HIS A 44 -2.33 -10.80 -1.97
N VAL A 45 -2.06 -9.58 -1.52
CA VAL A 45 -3.02 -8.78 -0.77
C VAL A 45 -4.02 -8.20 -1.76
N VAL A 46 -5.27 -8.63 -1.68
CA VAL A 46 -6.34 -8.07 -2.51
C VAL A 46 -6.99 -6.91 -1.75
N ILE A 47 -7.06 -5.74 -2.40
CA ILE A 47 -7.70 -4.54 -1.86
C ILE A 47 -9.02 -4.27 -2.58
N THR A 48 -10.05 -3.95 -1.80
CA THR A 48 -11.36 -3.47 -2.28
C THR A 48 -11.38 -1.95 -2.39
N CYS A 49 -12.33 -1.39 -3.16
CA CYS A 49 -12.48 0.06 -3.27
C CYS A 49 -12.68 0.74 -1.90
N GLN A 50 -13.42 0.11 -0.98
CA GLN A 50 -13.64 0.66 0.36
C GLN A 50 -12.34 0.73 1.17
N GLN A 51 -11.52 -0.32 1.10
CA GLN A 51 -10.21 -0.35 1.76
C GLN A 51 -9.27 0.68 1.14
N PHE A 52 -9.23 0.78 -0.20
CA PHE A 52 -8.43 1.79 -0.89
C PHE A 52 -8.81 3.22 -0.47
N VAL A 53 -10.12 3.53 -0.43
CA VAL A 53 -10.59 4.85 0.00
C VAL A 53 -10.24 5.14 1.46
N ALA A 54 -10.32 4.14 2.34
CA ALA A 54 -9.95 4.29 3.75
C ALA A 54 -8.44 4.53 3.95
N GLU A 55 -7.62 3.91 3.10
CA GLU A 55 -6.14 3.98 3.17
C GLU A 55 -5.54 4.97 2.18
N LEU A 56 -6.35 5.75 1.46
CA LEU A 56 -5.88 6.61 0.37
C LEU A 56 -4.85 7.63 0.86
N GLN A 57 -5.06 8.20 2.05
CA GLN A 57 -4.13 9.19 2.58
C GLN A 57 -2.77 8.54 2.92
N ASP A 58 -2.78 7.38 3.57
CA ASP A 58 -1.57 6.64 3.89
C ASP A 58 -0.83 6.18 2.63
N PHE A 59 -1.57 5.81 1.58
CA PHE A 59 -1.02 5.50 0.27
C PHE A 59 -0.31 6.72 -0.36
N LEU A 60 -0.93 7.90 -0.31
CA LEU A 60 -0.36 9.13 -0.87
C LEU A 60 0.82 9.67 -0.06
N GLU A 61 0.86 9.41 1.24
CA GLU A 61 1.94 9.82 2.15
C GLU A 61 3.07 8.77 2.23
N GLY A 62 2.87 7.58 1.65
CA GLY A 62 3.86 6.49 1.65
C GLY A 62 4.03 5.82 3.02
N SER A 63 3.04 5.91 3.90
CA SER A 63 3.06 5.31 5.25
C SER A 63 2.56 3.85 5.26
N LEU A 64 1.98 3.37 4.15
CA LEU A 64 1.59 1.96 3.99
C LEU A 64 2.83 1.05 3.89
N GLY A 65 2.74 -0.13 4.51
CA GLY A 65 3.74 -1.19 4.31
C GLY A 65 3.81 -1.64 2.84
N GLU A 66 4.97 -2.14 2.40
CA GLU A 66 5.27 -2.42 0.99
C GLU A 66 4.20 -3.27 0.28
N ASP A 67 3.76 -4.37 0.92
CA ASP A 67 2.73 -5.26 0.35
C ASP A 67 1.38 -4.54 0.15
N ARG A 68 0.99 -3.68 1.11
CA ARG A 68 -0.24 -2.89 1.02
C ARG A 68 -0.12 -1.81 -0.03
N HIS A 69 1.03 -1.16 -0.12
CA HIS A 69 1.29 -0.14 -1.11
C HIS A 69 1.23 -0.71 -2.54
N ALA A 70 1.83 -1.89 -2.76
CA ALA A 70 1.78 -2.58 -4.05
C ALA A 70 0.33 -2.95 -4.43
N ALA A 71 -0.43 -3.52 -3.49
CA ALA A 71 -1.84 -3.87 -3.72
C ALA A 71 -2.73 -2.64 -4.01
N ALA A 72 -2.49 -1.52 -3.32
CA ALA A 72 -3.21 -0.28 -3.53
C ALA A 72 -2.87 0.33 -4.90
N ALA A 73 -1.60 0.29 -5.31
CA ALA A 73 -1.16 0.74 -6.63
C ALA A 73 -1.78 -0.11 -7.75
N GLU A 74 -1.80 -1.44 -7.60
CA GLU A 74 -2.45 -2.36 -8.56
C GLU A 74 -3.95 -2.06 -8.67
N HIS A 75 -4.62 -1.87 -7.52
CA HIS A 75 -6.04 -1.51 -7.49
C HIS A 75 -6.32 -0.18 -8.19
N LEU A 76 -5.51 0.86 -7.91
CA LEU A 76 -5.63 2.17 -8.52
C LEU A 76 -5.44 2.11 -10.04
N ALA A 77 -4.50 1.29 -10.54
CA ALA A 77 -4.30 1.10 -11.97
C ALA A 77 -5.51 0.41 -12.65
N GLY A 78 -6.19 -0.49 -11.95
CA GLY A 78 -7.32 -1.27 -12.49
C GLY A 78 -8.72 -0.66 -12.31
N CYS A 79 -8.90 0.28 -11.39
CA CYS A 79 -10.24 0.79 -11.02
C CYS A 79 -10.45 2.28 -11.37
N ARG A 80 -11.29 2.55 -12.37
CA ARG A 80 -11.62 3.92 -12.82
C ARG A 80 -12.27 4.79 -11.73
N ASP A 81 -13.10 4.21 -10.88
CA ASP A 81 -13.78 4.96 -9.80
C ASP A 81 -12.76 5.43 -8.75
N CYS A 82 -11.82 4.57 -8.40
CA CYS A 82 -10.74 4.90 -7.46
C CYS A 82 -9.74 5.90 -8.05
N GLN A 83 -9.48 5.85 -9.37
CA GLN A 83 -8.70 6.90 -10.07
C GLN A 83 -9.38 8.26 -9.95
N ALA A 84 -10.66 8.35 -10.31
CA ALA A 84 -11.40 9.61 -10.23
C ALA A 84 -11.47 10.16 -8.79
N PHE A 85 -11.61 9.26 -7.81
CA PHE A 85 -11.59 9.64 -6.39
C PHE A 85 -10.22 10.14 -5.95
N ALA A 86 -9.13 9.43 -6.27
CA ALA A 86 -7.77 9.84 -5.96
C ALA A 86 -7.42 11.20 -6.59
N ASP A 87 -7.78 11.41 -7.86
CA ASP A 87 -7.60 12.69 -8.55
C ASP A 87 -8.35 13.83 -7.85
N SER A 88 -9.59 13.60 -7.44
CA SER A 88 -10.41 14.58 -6.73
C SER A 88 -9.80 14.94 -5.38
N TYR A 89 -9.35 13.92 -4.64
CA TYR A 89 -8.69 14.09 -3.36
C TYR A 89 -7.38 14.89 -3.49
N GLN A 90 -6.54 14.56 -4.48
CA GLN A 90 -5.29 15.29 -4.74
C GLN A 90 -5.54 16.76 -5.09
N LYS A 91 -6.60 17.07 -5.85
CA LYS A 91 -6.99 18.47 -6.14
C LYS A 91 -7.33 19.23 -4.88
N VAL A 92 -8.11 18.64 -3.96
CA VAL A 92 -8.42 19.26 -2.67
C VAL A 92 -7.14 19.55 -1.88
N MET A 93 -6.20 18.59 -1.83
CA MET A 93 -4.91 18.79 -1.17
C MET A 93 -4.08 19.91 -1.80
N GLN A 94 -4.05 20.00 -3.13
CA GLN A 94 -3.36 21.09 -3.84
C GLN A 94 -4.00 22.44 -3.55
N MET A 95 -5.32 22.52 -3.47
CA MET A 95 -6.03 23.75 -3.09
C MET A 95 -5.65 24.17 -1.67
N GLY A 96 -5.63 23.22 -0.73
CA GLY A 96 -5.17 23.43 0.65
C GLY A 96 -3.76 24.01 0.71
N ARG A 97 -2.83 23.47 -0.08
CA ARG A 97 -1.43 23.94 -0.15
C ARG A 97 -1.27 25.34 -0.74
N ARG A 98 -2.27 25.86 -1.47
CA ARG A 98 -2.27 27.22 -2.03
C ARG A 98 -2.79 28.26 -1.05
N LEU A 99 -3.36 27.87 0.09
CA LEU A 99 -3.75 28.83 1.10
C LEU A 99 -2.50 29.53 1.65
N PRO A 100 -2.61 30.82 2.04
CA PRO A 100 -1.53 31.51 2.72
C PRO A 100 -1.05 30.70 3.91
N ALA A 101 0.25 30.40 3.95
CA ALA A 101 0.83 29.72 5.09
C ALA A 101 0.67 30.62 6.33
N PRO A 102 0.22 30.08 7.47
CA PRO A 102 0.16 30.85 8.70
C PRO A 102 1.58 31.28 9.06
N VAL A 103 1.79 32.58 9.28
CA VAL A 103 3.07 33.08 9.75
C VAL A 103 3.22 32.65 11.21
N PRO A 104 4.20 31.80 11.56
CA PRO A 104 4.43 31.41 12.94
C PRO A 104 4.87 32.63 13.76
N SER A 105 4.56 32.63 15.06
CA SER A 105 4.90 33.76 15.93
C SER A 105 6.43 33.96 16.03
N PRO A 106 6.92 35.19 16.19
CA PRO A 106 8.35 35.45 16.34
C PRO A 106 8.98 34.64 17.47
N ARG A 107 8.31 34.54 18.63
CA ARG A 107 8.76 33.75 19.77
C ARG A 107 8.91 32.26 19.46
N PHE A 108 8.03 31.71 18.62
CA PHE A 108 8.16 30.32 18.17
C PHE A 108 9.37 30.16 17.25
N LEU A 109 9.57 31.07 16.30
CA LEU A 109 10.72 31.06 15.40
C LEU A 109 12.06 31.18 16.15
N GLU A 110 12.14 32.03 17.18
CA GLU A 110 13.33 32.16 18.03
C GLU A 110 13.65 30.86 18.77
N ARG A 111 12.63 30.24 19.38
CA ARG A 111 12.79 28.94 20.06
C ARG A 111 13.21 27.84 19.10
N LEU A 112 12.64 27.81 17.90
CA LEU A 112 12.99 26.83 16.86
C LEU A 112 14.44 26.99 16.42
N LYS A 113 14.89 28.22 16.12
CA LYS A 113 16.28 28.52 15.74
C LYS A 113 17.25 28.09 16.83
N ALA A 114 17.01 28.50 18.07
CA ALA A 114 17.85 28.13 19.21
C ALA A 114 17.91 26.62 19.45
N ALA A 115 16.83 25.87 19.14
CA ALA A 115 16.83 24.41 19.26
C ALA A 115 17.66 23.73 18.15
N LEU A 116 17.59 24.22 16.91
CA LEU A 116 18.37 23.69 15.79
C LEU A 116 19.88 23.96 15.95
N GLU A 117 20.25 25.14 16.48
CA GLU A 117 21.65 25.52 16.74
C GLU A 117 22.28 24.71 17.90
N LYS A 118 21.45 24.24 18.84
CA LYS A 118 21.88 23.43 19.98
C LYS A 118 22.12 21.95 19.65
N LYS A 119 22.09 21.55 18.36
CA LYS A 119 22.17 20.17 17.84
C LYS A 119 22.52 19.08 18.90
N PRO A 120 21.64 18.12 19.21
CA PRO A 120 22.07 16.89 19.89
C PRO A 120 22.99 16.08 18.94
N PRO A 121 23.97 15.32 19.46
CA PRO A 121 24.89 14.54 18.62
C PRO A 121 24.11 13.53 17.78
N GLU A 122 24.29 13.63 16.48
CA GLU A 122 23.82 12.64 15.51
C GLU A 122 24.79 11.45 15.54
N ALA A 123 24.23 10.25 15.66
CA ALA A 123 24.91 9.00 15.96
C ALA A 123 26.14 8.74 15.07
N ALA A 124 27.32 8.72 15.70
CA ALA A 124 28.43 7.89 15.27
C ALA A 124 28.18 6.46 15.79
N ALA A 125 27.67 5.59 14.92
CA ALA A 125 27.77 4.12 15.00
C ALA A 125 27.34 3.61 13.60
N GLY A 126 28.18 2.94 12.80
CA GLY A 126 29.25 2.01 13.17
C GLY A 126 28.69 0.61 13.13
#